data_AF-A0A6N8XAS6-F1
#
_entry.id   AF-A0A6N8XAS6-F1
#
_cell.length_a   1.000
_cell.length_b   1.000
_cell.length_c   1.000
_cell.angle_alpha   90.00
_cell.angle_beta   90.00
_cell.angle_gamma   90.00
#
_symmetry.space_group_name_H-M   'P 1'
#
loop_
_entity.id
_entity.type
_entity.pdbx_description
1 polymer ?
#
loop_
_entity_poly.entity_id
_entity_poly.type
_entity_poly.pdbx_seq_one_letter_code
_entity_poly.pdbx_strand_id
1 'polypeptide(L)'
;MKRVARQFAQRSLSPRLSPGLNGLPLQDEIVRVAAAFVDLQQHRHEADYNMGRPFTRIEVLNIVSAAERAFVDWREVRNSAQADTFLVGLLTFEKIRL
;
A
#
# COMPACT_ATOMS: atom_id res chain seq x y z
N MET A 1 -2.67 10.12 -1.24
CA MET A 1 -2.05 8.86 -0.75
C MET A 1 -2.41 7.60 -1.57
N LYS A 2 -3.69 7.22 -1.75
CA LYS A 2 -4.08 5.96 -2.45
C LYS A 2 -3.50 5.79 -3.88
N ARG A 3 -3.24 6.87 -4.62
CA ARG A 3 -2.74 6.81 -6.01
C ARG A 3 -1.33 6.20 -6.12
N VAL A 4 -0.43 6.49 -5.19
CA VAL A 4 0.93 5.92 -5.21
C VAL A 4 0.86 4.45 -4.85
N ALA A 5 0.10 4.10 -3.81
CA ALA A 5 -0.09 2.70 -3.43
C ALA A 5 -0.69 1.86 -4.57
N ARG A 6 -1.68 2.38 -5.30
CA ARG A 6 -2.21 1.69 -6.49
C ARG A 6 -1.17 1.46 -7.59
N GLN A 7 -0.31 2.44 -7.86
CA GLN A 7 0.75 2.30 -8.86
C GLN A 7 1.72 1.17 -8.51
N PHE A 8 2.16 1.10 -7.25
CA PHE A 8 3.00 0.00 -6.76
C PHE A 8 2.25 -1.35 -6.81
N ALA A 9 1.01 -1.40 -6.31
CA ALA A 9 0.19 -2.62 -6.33
C ALA A 9 -0.03 -3.19 -7.74
N GLN A 10 -0.18 -2.31 -8.74
CA GLN A 10 -0.41 -2.69 -10.14
C GLN A 10 0.89 -2.87 -10.94
N ARG A 11 2.06 -2.68 -10.31
CA ARG A 11 3.37 -2.62 -11.00
C ARG A 11 3.42 -1.59 -12.14
N SER A 12 2.58 -0.56 -12.06
CA SER A 12 2.44 0.49 -13.07
C SER A 12 2.92 1.81 -12.47
N LEU A 13 4.24 1.94 -12.35
CA LEU A 13 4.87 3.12 -11.76
C LEU A 13 4.95 4.27 -12.76
N SER A 14 4.57 5.47 -12.32
CA SER A 14 4.80 6.67 -13.11
C SER A 14 6.29 6.96 -13.30
N PRO A 15 6.70 7.60 -14.40
CA PRO A 15 8.10 7.96 -14.66
C PRO A 15 8.76 8.81 -13.57
N ARG A 16 7.97 9.47 -12.71
CA ARG A 16 8.47 10.26 -11.58
C ARG A 16 8.95 9.39 -10.41
N LEU A 17 8.46 8.16 -10.29
CA LEU A 17 8.82 7.21 -9.23
C LEU A 17 9.88 6.21 -9.69
N SER A 18 9.95 5.91 -10.99
CA SER A 18 10.88 4.95 -11.57
C SER A 18 12.37 5.19 -11.21
N PRO A 19 12.88 6.43 -11.16
CA PRO A 19 14.28 6.67 -10.77
C PRO A 19 14.60 6.16 -9.36
N GLY A 20 13.64 6.21 -8.44
CA GLY A 20 13.83 5.75 -7.06
C GLY A 20 14.00 4.23 -6.90
N LEU A 21 13.71 3.46 -7.96
CA LEU A 21 13.94 2.01 -7.98
C LEU A 21 15.38 1.64 -8.37
N ASN A 22 16.21 2.60 -8.79
CA ASN A 22 17.58 2.37 -9.26
C ASN A 22 17.67 1.31 -10.39
N GLY A 23 16.67 1.24 -11.26
CA GLY A 23 16.60 0.26 -12.35
C GLY A 23 16.35 -1.19 -11.92
N LEU A 24 16.09 -1.44 -10.63
CA LEU A 24 15.78 -2.78 -10.12
C LEU A 24 14.31 -3.14 -10.37
N PRO A 25 14.01 -4.43 -10.62
CA PRO A 25 12.63 -4.90 -10.71
C PRO A 25 11.92 -4.72 -9.37
N LEU A 26 10.61 -4.44 -9.43
CA LEU A 26 9.81 -4.24 -8.24
C LEU A 26 9.68 -5.55 -7.43
N GLN A 27 10.02 -5.48 -6.15
CA GLN A 27 9.95 -6.61 -5.22
C GLN A 27 8.49 -6.97 -4.93
N ASP A 28 8.20 -8.25 -4.76
CA ASP A 28 6.83 -8.70 -4.56
C ASP A 28 6.28 -8.24 -3.21
N GLU A 29 7.14 -8.13 -2.20
CA GLU A 29 6.84 -7.66 -0.85
C GLU A 29 6.25 -6.25 -0.89
N ILE A 30 6.88 -5.30 -1.61
CA ILE A 30 6.39 -3.93 -1.68
C ILE A 30 5.09 -3.84 -2.49
N VAL A 31 4.91 -4.70 -3.50
CA VAL A 31 3.64 -4.82 -4.24
C VAL A 31 2.51 -5.27 -3.32
N ARG A 32 2.76 -6.31 -2.51
CA ARG A 32 1.78 -6.84 -1.54
C ARG A 32 1.47 -5.83 -0.44
N VAL A 33 2.47 -5.14 0.09
CA VAL A 33 2.28 -4.03 1.06
C VAL A 33 1.40 -2.94 0.46
N ALA A 34 1.67 -2.53 -0.77
CA ALA A 34 0.92 -1.46 -1.43
C ALA A 34 -0.53 -1.86 -1.73
N ALA A 35 -0.77 -3.11 -2.14
CA ALA A 35 -2.11 -3.66 -2.33
C ALA A 35 -2.88 -3.69 -1.00
N ALA A 36 -2.29 -4.29 0.04
CA ALA A 36 -2.89 -4.36 1.37
C ALA A 36 -3.20 -2.96 1.93
N PHE A 37 -2.33 -1.97 1.72
CA PHE A 37 -2.60 -0.60 2.13
C PHE A 37 -3.86 0.01 1.50
N VAL A 38 -4.09 -0.23 0.19
CA VAL A 38 -5.29 0.25 -0.52
C VAL A 38 -6.54 -0.41 0.03
N ASP A 39 -6.51 -1.74 0.18
CA ASP A 39 -7.66 -2.53 0.60
C ASP A 39 -8.01 -2.26 2.07
N LEU A 40 -7.01 -2.23 2.96
CA LEU A 40 -7.22 -1.91 4.38
C LEU A 40 -7.72 -0.48 4.59
N GLN A 41 -7.28 0.49 3.78
CA GLN A 41 -7.88 1.83 3.81
C GLN A 41 -9.35 1.81 3.40
N GLN A 42 -9.72 0.97 2.43
CA GLN A 42 -11.11 0.87 1.97
C GLN A 42 -11.97 0.22 3.05
N HIS A 43 -11.51 -0.89 3.65
CA HIS A 43 -12.21 -1.54 4.76
C HIS A 43 -12.34 -0.64 5.99
N ARG A 44 -11.31 0.16 6.31
CA ARG A 44 -11.41 1.15 7.38
C ARG A 44 -12.48 2.19 7.07
N HIS A 45 -12.50 2.72 5.84
CA HIS A 45 -13.53 3.68 5.44
C HIS A 45 -14.95 3.08 5.52
N GLU A 46 -15.12 1.83 5.11
CA GLU A 46 -16.40 1.12 5.25
C GLU A 46 -16.79 0.92 6.72
N ALA A 47 -15.86 0.52 7.58
CA ALA A 47 -16.11 0.32 9.00
C ALA A 47 -16.50 1.63 9.70
N ASP A 48 -15.83 2.73 9.36
CA ASP A 48 -16.04 4.01 10.04
C ASP A 48 -17.28 4.76 9.53
N TYR A 49 -17.61 4.63 8.24
CA TYR A 49 -18.61 5.49 7.59
C TYR A 49 -19.83 4.76 7.02
N ASN A 50 -19.79 3.44 6.84
CA ASN A 50 -20.93 2.69 6.31
C ASN A 50 -21.68 1.92 7.41
N MET A 51 -22.61 2.62 8.07
CA MET A 51 -23.46 2.05 9.13
C MET A 51 -24.38 0.91 8.65
N GLY A 52 -24.59 0.77 7.33
CA GLY A 52 -25.41 -0.29 6.74
C GLY A 52 -24.64 -1.56 6.39
N ARG A 53 -23.32 -1.60 6.58
CA ARG A 53 -22.49 -2.76 6.24
C ARG A 53 -22.13 -3.56 7.49
N PRO A 54 -22.81 -4.69 7.75
CA PRO A 54 -22.37 -5.62 8.79
C PRO A 54 -21.08 -6.32 8.37
N PHE A 55 -20.21 -6.59 9.34
CA PHE A 55 -19.02 -7.41 9.15
C PHE A 55 -19.20 -8.73 9.88
N THR A 56 -19.00 -9.84 9.17
CA THR A 56 -18.95 -11.16 9.79
C THR A 56 -17.61 -11.36 10.50
N ARG A 57 -17.59 -12.26 11.49
CA ARG A 57 -16.35 -12.63 12.19
C ARG A 57 -15.26 -13.09 11.23
N ILE A 58 -15.61 -13.90 10.23
CA ILE A 58 -14.64 -14.45 9.26
C ILE A 58 -14.03 -13.32 8.41
N GLU A 59 -14.84 -12.37 7.95
CA GLU A 59 -14.33 -11.21 7.20
C GLU A 59 -13.35 -10.39 8.03
N VAL A 60 -13.69 -10.09 9.29
CA VAL A 60 -12.81 -9.33 10.18
C VAL A 60 -11.49 -10.06 10.40
N LEU A 61 -11.53 -11.38 10.65
CA LEU A 61 -10.32 -12.19 10.82
C LEU A 61 -9.45 -12.18 9.56
N ASN A 62 -10.06 -12.24 8.38
CA ASN A 62 -9.32 -12.15 7.10
C ASN A 62 -8.67 -10.78 6.92
N ILE A 63 -9.36 -9.70 7.27
CA ILE A 63 -8.84 -8.33 7.20
C ILE A 63 -7.64 -8.15 8.15
N VAL A 64 -7.75 -8.63 9.40
CA VAL A 64 -6.65 -8.58 10.38
C VAL A 64 -5.46 -9.40 9.89
N SER A 65 -5.69 -10.63 9.41
CA SER A 65 -4.62 -11.47 8.88
C SER A 65 -3.95 -10.86 7.64
N ALA A 66 -4.68 -10.13 6.79
CA ALA A 66 -4.09 -9.38 5.68
C ALA A 66 -3.19 -8.24 6.17
N ALA A 67 -3.58 -7.53 7.23
CA ALA A 67 -2.74 -6.51 7.86
C ALA A 67 -1.46 -7.11 8.45
N GLU A 68 -1.58 -8.21 9.19
CA GLU A 68 -0.42 -8.92 9.77
C GLU A 68 0.58 -9.36 8.69
N ARG A 69 0.09 -9.94 7.58
CA ARG A 69 0.94 -10.32 6.44
C ARG A 69 1.61 -9.12 5.79
N ALA A 70 0.90 -8.00 5.62
CA ALA A 70 1.49 -6.78 5.11
C ALA A 70 2.63 -6.26 6.00
N PHE A 71 2.50 -6.38 7.34
CA PHE A 71 3.60 -6.05 8.26
C PHE A 71 4.78 -7.02 8.16
N VAL A 72 4.55 -8.30 7.86
CA VAL A 72 5.62 -9.26 7.58
C VAL A 72 6.36 -8.83 6.31
N ASP A 73 5.65 -8.66 5.19
CA ASP A 73 6.24 -8.22 3.93
C ASP A 73 7.00 -6.90 4.07
N TRP A 74 6.46 -5.95 4.84
CA TRP A 74 7.13 -4.69 5.13
C TRP A 74 8.48 -4.87 5.82
N ARG A 75 8.59 -5.79 6.78
CA ARG A 75 9.87 -6.03 7.48
C ARG A 75 10.96 -6.55 6.55
N GLU A 76 10.58 -7.30 5.53
CA GLU A 76 11.52 -7.81 4.53
C GLU A 76 12.01 -6.70 3.59
N VAL A 77 11.13 -5.77 3.20
CA VAL A 77 11.45 -4.76 2.16
C VAL A 77 11.83 -3.36 2.70
N ARG A 78 11.59 -3.06 3.99
CA ARG A 78 11.71 -1.71 4.58
C ARG A 78 13.07 -1.02 4.43
N ASN A 79 14.15 -1.77 4.20
CA ASN A 79 15.50 -1.22 4.04
C ASN A 79 15.92 -1.09 2.56
N SER A 80 14.97 -1.21 1.62
CA SER A 80 15.23 -1.10 0.18
C SER A 80 14.94 0.31 -0.34
N ALA A 81 15.60 0.69 -1.43
CA ALA A 81 15.29 1.93 -2.15
C ALA A 81 13.83 2.00 -2.64
N GLN A 82 13.19 0.85 -2.86
CA GLN A 82 11.79 0.76 -3.25
C GLN A 82 10.86 1.15 -2.10
N ALA A 83 11.19 0.75 -0.87
CA ALA A 83 10.47 1.16 0.33
C ALA A 83 10.60 2.67 0.57
N ASP A 84 11.81 3.23 0.42
CA ASP A 84 12.02 4.68 0.53
C ASP A 84 11.21 5.43 -0.53
N THR A 85 11.25 4.98 -1.78
CA THR A 85 10.48 5.57 -2.88
C THR A 85 8.97 5.48 -2.62
N PHE A 86 8.51 4.36 -2.10
CA PHE A 86 7.10 4.16 -1.73
C PHE A 86 6.67 5.15 -0.64
N LEU A 87 7.45 5.28 0.44
CA LEU A 87 7.16 6.17 1.56
C LEU A 87 7.22 7.65 1.14
N VAL A 88 8.28 8.07 0.44
CA VAL A 88 8.41 9.43 -0.08
C VAL A 88 7.25 9.73 -1.02
N GLY A 89 6.92 8.80 -1.92
CA GLY A 89 5.78 8.91 -2.80
C GLY A 89 4.47 9.09 -2.02
N LEU A 90 4.22 8.30 -0.98
CA LEU A 90 3.03 8.43 -0.14
C LEU A 90 2.93 9.79 0.56
N LEU A 91 4.02 10.26 1.17
CA LEU A 91 4.05 11.45 2.02
C LEU A 91 4.07 12.76 1.24
N THR A 92 4.70 12.77 0.07
CA THR A 92 4.84 13.98 -0.74
C THR A 92 3.69 14.17 -1.73
N PHE A 93 2.85 13.15 -1.93
CA PHE A 93 1.79 13.15 -2.94
C PHE A 93 0.77 14.31 -2.80
N GLU A 94 0.55 14.83 -1.59
CA GLU A 94 -0.37 15.98 -1.38
C GLU A 94 0.33 17.34 -1.44
N LYS A 95 1.64 17.39 -1.17
CA LYS A 95 2.43 18.63 -1.23
C LYS A 95 2.98 18.92 -2.63
N ILE A 96 3.06 17.93 -3.51
CA ILE A 96 3.45 18.08 -4.92
C ILE A 96 2.18 18.21 -5.79
N ARG A 97 1.27 19.11 -5.44
CA ARG A 97 0.40 19.75 -6.43
C ARG A 97 1.26 20.79 -7.17
N LEU A 98 1.96 20.33 -8.20
CA LEU A 98 2.31 21.18 -9.35
C LEU A 98 1.10 21.19 -10.29
#